data_AF-A0A0B8P2X9-F1
#
_entry.id   AF-A0A0B8P2X9-F1
#
_cell.length_a   1.000
_cell.length_b   1.000
_cell.length_c   1.000
_cell.angle_alpha   90.00
_cell.angle_beta   90.00
_cell.angle_gamma   90.00
#
_symmetry.space_group_name_H-M   'P 1'
#
loop_
_entity.id
_entity.type
_entity.pdbx_description
1 polymer ?
#
loop_
_entity_poly.entity_id
_entity_poly.type
_entity_poly.pdbx_seq_one_letter_code
_entity_poly.pdbx_strand_id
1 'polypeptide(L)'
;MKKWLSTALLTASFIAMPALATERADIGWEWIEQGAMLVDVRTVQEFDAGHLDNAHNFPLSDLDRHFANIDKDTQIVLYCRSGNRSGQAYQYLRSKGFNNLHNAGGLVEMQQARNP
;
A
#
# COMPACT_ATOMS: atom_id res chain seq x y z
N MET A 1 34.64 3.56 -50.64
CA MET A 1 33.59 2.58 -50.29
C MET A 1 33.99 1.86 -49.01
N LYS A 2 33.56 2.32 -47.83
CA LYS A 2 33.84 1.66 -46.54
C LYS A 2 32.52 1.12 -45.99
N LYS A 3 32.44 -0.21 -45.85
CA LYS A 3 31.28 -0.95 -45.35
C LYS A 3 31.08 -0.63 -43.87
N TRP A 4 29.86 -0.32 -43.49
CA TRP A 4 29.43 -0.03 -42.12
C TRP A 4 29.44 -1.31 -41.28
N LEU A 5 30.10 -1.28 -40.11
CA LEU A 5 29.91 -2.27 -39.05
C LEU A 5 28.53 -2.03 -38.43
N SER A 6 27.69 -3.06 -38.43
CA SER A 6 26.45 -3.08 -37.64
C SER A 6 26.73 -3.87 -36.36
N THR A 7 27.08 -3.17 -35.27
CA THR A 7 27.05 -3.72 -33.92
C THR A 7 25.66 -3.50 -33.35
N ALA A 8 24.89 -4.58 -33.20
CA ALA A 8 23.62 -4.56 -32.49
C ALA A 8 23.88 -4.27 -31.01
N LEU A 9 23.47 -3.08 -30.54
CA LEU A 9 23.40 -2.77 -29.12
C LEU A 9 22.16 -3.47 -28.53
N LEU A 10 22.38 -4.60 -27.86
CA LEU A 10 21.43 -5.12 -26.88
C LEU A 10 21.45 -4.18 -25.67
N THR A 11 20.55 -3.20 -25.64
CA THR A 11 20.33 -2.37 -24.47
C THR A 11 19.57 -3.21 -23.43
N ALA A 12 20.30 -3.81 -22.49
CA ALA A 12 19.69 -4.31 -21.28
C ALA A 12 19.13 -3.10 -20.51
N SER A 13 17.81 -2.89 -20.57
CA SER A 13 17.15 -1.95 -19.66
C SER A 13 17.25 -2.52 -18.25
N PHE A 14 18.15 -1.95 -17.45
CA PHE A 14 18.12 -2.11 -16.01
C PHE A 14 16.88 -1.37 -15.49
N ILE A 15 15.79 -2.11 -15.26
CA ILE A 15 14.71 -1.59 -14.43
C ILE A 15 15.30 -1.51 -13.03
N ALA A 16 15.54 -0.29 -12.55
CA ALA A 16 15.95 -0.05 -11.18
C ALA A 16 14.80 -0.51 -10.27
N MET A 17 14.94 -1.70 -9.66
CA MET A 17 14.11 -2.02 -8.52
C MET A 17 14.44 -0.99 -7.44
N PRO A 18 13.46 -0.23 -6.92
CA PRO A 18 13.74 0.71 -5.87
C PRO A 18 14.26 -0.09 -4.68
N ALA A 19 15.54 0.11 -4.34
CA ALA A 19 16.24 -0.69 -3.33
C ALA A 19 15.67 -0.51 -1.90
N LEU A 20 14.61 0.29 -1.75
CA LEU A 20 14.04 0.72 -0.48
C LEU A 20 12.55 0.38 -0.33
N ALA A 21 11.80 0.20 -1.41
CA ALA A 21 10.38 -0.13 -1.32
C ALA A 21 10.21 -1.64 -1.12
N THR A 22 9.30 -2.01 -0.22
CA THR A 22 8.96 -3.42 -0.04
C THR A 22 7.86 -3.83 -0.99
N GLU A 23 7.88 -5.09 -1.44
CA GLU A 23 6.85 -5.70 -2.29
C GLU A 23 5.42 -5.43 -1.79
N ARG A 24 5.18 -5.50 -0.47
CA ARG A 24 3.85 -5.22 0.10
C ARG A 24 3.42 -3.76 -0.06
N ALA A 25 4.33 -2.80 -0.03
CA ALA A 25 3.97 -1.39 -0.23
C ALA A 25 3.73 -1.08 -1.71
N ASP A 26 4.51 -1.70 -2.60
CA ASP A 26 4.33 -1.57 -4.05
C ASP A 26 2.96 -2.10 -4.49
N ILE A 27 2.59 -3.31 -4.05
CA ILE A 27 1.25 -3.88 -4.30
C ILE A 27 0.15 -2.99 -3.70
N GLY A 28 0.42 -2.38 -2.54
CA GLY A 28 -0.50 -1.44 -1.92
C GLY A 28 -0.79 -0.22 -2.80
N TRP A 29 0.25 0.38 -3.40
CA TRP A 29 0.08 1.49 -4.33
C TRP A 29 -0.62 1.08 -5.62
N GLU A 30 -0.30 -0.09 -6.18
CA GLU A 30 -1.01 -0.62 -7.35
C GLU A 30 -2.52 -0.72 -7.10
N TRP A 31 -2.93 -1.23 -5.94
CA TRP A 31 -4.34 -1.32 -5.57
C TRP A 31 -4.98 0.06 -5.39
N ILE A 32 -4.27 1.02 -4.79
CA ILE A 32 -4.75 2.40 -4.60
C ILE A 32 -4.95 3.08 -5.95
N GLU A 33 -4.04 2.89 -6.91
CA GLU A 33 -4.16 3.41 -8.28
C GLU A 33 -5.34 2.79 -9.04
N GLN A 34 -5.72 1.56 -8.71
CA GLN A 34 -6.91 0.87 -9.22
C GLN A 34 -8.21 1.27 -8.48
N GLY A 35 -8.13 2.17 -7.48
CA GLY A 35 -9.27 2.71 -6.77
C GLY A 35 -9.58 2.04 -5.42
N ALA A 36 -8.65 1.26 -4.85
CA ALA A 36 -8.83 0.69 -3.53
C ALA A 36 -8.92 1.76 -2.43
N MET A 37 -9.74 1.48 -1.43
CA MET A 37 -9.88 2.31 -0.25
C MET A 37 -8.62 2.23 0.62
N LEU A 38 -7.90 3.35 0.78
CA LEU A 38 -6.74 3.44 1.66
C LEU A 38 -7.17 3.73 3.10
N VAL A 39 -6.75 2.90 4.04
CA VAL A 39 -7.14 3.00 5.45
C VAL A 39 -5.91 3.02 6.35
N ASP A 40 -5.80 4.08 7.15
CA ASP A 40 -4.83 4.22 8.23
C ASP A 40 -5.44 3.77 9.55
N VAL A 41 -4.90 2.70 10.14
CA VAL A 41 -5.40 2.13 11.40
C VAL A 41 -4.68 2.67 12.65
N ARG A 42 -3.90 3.74 12.52
CA ARG A 42 -3.27 4.46 13.63
C ARG A 42 -4.29 5.28 14.43
N THR A 43 -3.85 5.86 15.55
CA THR A 43 -4.70 6.78 16.31
C THR A 43 -4.95 8.06 15.53
N VAL A 44 -6.01 8.78 15.90
CA VAL A 44 -6.34 10.10 15.33
C VAL A 44 -5.14 11.06 15.45
N GLN A 45 -4.46 11.07 16.60
CA GLN A 45 -3.31 11.96 16.82
C GLN A 45 -2.13 11.63 15.90
N GLU A 46 -1.86 10.34 15.66
CA GLU A 46 -0.81 9.92 14.72
C GLU A 46 -1.16 10.29 13.28
N PHE A 47 -2.45 10.19 12.92
CA PHE A 47 -2.96 10.56 11.60
C PHE A 47 -2.86 12.08 11.39
N ASP A 48 -3.32 12.88 12.34
CA ASP A 48 -3.27 14.35 12.30
C ASP A 48 -1.83 14.89 12.23
N ALA A 49 -0.87 14.18 12.82
CA ALA A 49 0.55 14.53 12.74
C ALA A 49 1.17 14.29 11.35
N GLY A 50 0.49 13.57 10.47
CA GLY A 50 0.93 13.28 9.11
C GLY A 50 0.47 11.89 8.65
N HIS A 51 -0.10 11.82 7.46
CA HIS A 51 -0.67 10.61 6.86
C HIS A 51 -0.53 10.65 5.33
N LEU A 52 -0.84 9.53 4.68
CA LEU A 52 -0.89 9.45 3.22
C LEU A 52 -2.15 10.14 2.69
N ASP A 53 -2.04 10.86 1.57
CA ASP A 53 -3.19 11.53 0.94
C ASP A 53 -4.34 10.57 0.69
N ASN A 54 -5.57 11.05 0.86
CA ASN A 54 -6.81 10.30 0.66
C ASN A 54 -7.00 9.07 1.58
N ALA A 55 -6.15 8.88 2.58
CA ALA A 55 -6.34 7.84 3.58
C ALA A 55 -7.54 8.14 4.49
N HIS A 56 -8.32 7.11 4.82
CA HIS A 56 -9.34 7.17 5.86
C HIS A 56 -8.73 6.73 7.20
N ASN A 57 -8.82 7.57 8.23
CA ASN A 57 -8.37 7.16 9.57
C ASN A 57 -9.44 6.33 10.27
N PHE A 58 -9.26 5.01 10.29
CA PHE A 58 -10.09 4.07 11.05
C PHE A 58 -9.23 3.35 12.09
N PRO A 59 -9.06 3.94 13.29
CA PRO A 59 -8.20 3.39 14.32
C PRO A 59 -8.52 1.92 14.60
N LEU A 60 -7.47 1.12 14.85
CA LEU A 60 -7.61 -0.33 15.13
C LEU A 60 -8.66 -0.63 16.22
N SER A 61 -8.78 0.22 17.24
CA SER A 61 -9.74 0.08 18.34
C SER A 61 -11.20 0.22 17.91
N ASP A 62 -11.45 0.84 16.76
CA ASP A 62 -12.77 1.32 16.32
C ASP A 62 -13.19 0.69 14.99
N LEU A 63 -12.48 -0.35 14.52
CA LEU A 63 -12.75 -0.98 13.22
C LEU A 63 -14.19 -1.52 13.11
N ASP A 64 -14.73 -2.15 14.17
CA ASP A 64 -16.13 -2.63 14.18
C ASP A 64 -17.10 -1.52 13.76
N ARG A 65 -16.90 -0.30 14.30
CA ARG A 65 -17.76 0.86 14.05
C ARG A 65 -17.60 1.38 12.62
N HIS A 66 -16.36 1.50 12.14
CA HIS A 66 -16.09 2.08 10.83
C HIS A 66 -16.46 1.14 9.67
N PHE A 67 -16.32 -0.18 9.86
CA PHE A 67 -16.60 -1.18 8.83
C PHE A 67 -18.03 -1.73 8.86
N ALA A 68 -18.89 -1.23 9.75
CA ALA A 68 -20.27 -1.72 9.89
C ALA A 68 -21.09 -1.59 8.59
N ASN A 69 -20.84 -0.54 7.79
CA ASN A 69 -21.58 -0.24 6.56
C ASN A 69 -20.71 -0.29 5.30
N ILE A 70 -19.49 -0.85 5.39
CA ILE A 70 -18.62 -1.03 4.22
C ILE A 70 -18.95 -2.35 3.56
N ASP A 71 -19.12 -2.33 2.24
CA ASP A 71 -19.36 -3.52 1.43
C ASP A 71 -18.18 -4.51 1.58
N LYS A 72 -18.47 -5.80 1.77
CA LYS A 72 -17.49 -6.86 1.98
C LYS A 72 -16.58 -7.09 0.77
N ASP A 73 -17.04 -6.70 -0.42
CA ASP A 73 -16.29 -6.80 -1.67
C ASP A 73 -15.43 -5.55 -1.94
N THR A 74 -15.50 -4.52 -1.08
CA THR A 74 -14.65 -3.32 -1.20
C THR A 74 -13.17 -3.72 -1.13
N GLN A 75 -12.38 -3.30 -2.12
CA GLN A 75 -10.93 -3.46 -2.11
C GLN A 75 -10.30 -2.44 -1.15
N ILE A 76 -9.54 -2.92 -0.17
CA ILE A 76 -9.04 -2.11 0.95
C ILE A 76 -7.55 -2.35 1.14
N VAL A 77 -6.79 -1.25 1.24
CA VAL A 77 -5.38 -1.24 1.60
C VAL A 77 -5.22 -0.69 3.00
N LEU A 78 -4.65 -1.50 3.90
CA LEU A 78 -4.43 -1.16 5.30
C LEU A 78 -2.96 -0.81 5.53
N TYR A 79 -2.70 0.30 6.22
CA TYR A 79 -1.36 0.61 6.74
C TYR A 79 -1.44 1.15 8.17
N CYS A 80 -0.29 1.17 8.84
CA CYS A 80 -0.16 1.82 10.14
C CYS A 80 1.24 2.42 10.32
N ARG A 81 1.74 2.56 11.56
CA ARG A 81 3.09 3.10 11.79
C ARG A 81 4.19 2.17 11.24
N SER A 82 4.09 0.87 11.51
CA SER A 82 5.18 -0.10 11.26
C SER A 82 4.70 -1.47 10.73
N GLY A 83 3.44 -1.60 10.32
CA GLY A 83 2.84 -2.86 9.84
C GLY A 83 2.14 -3.74 10.90
N ASN A 84 2.42 -3.57 12.19
CA ASN A 84 1.85 -4.45 13.23
C ASN A 84 0.34 -4.28 13.41
N ARG A 85 -0.15 -3.04 13.53
CA ARG A 85 -1.59 -2.77 13.73
C ARG A 85 -2.39 -3.04 12.46
N SER A 86 -1.85 -2.77 11.28
CA SER A 86 -2.49 -3.11 10.01
C SER A 86 -2.56 -4.62 9.79
N GLY A 87 -1.58 -5.39 10.29
CA GLY A 87 -1.69 -6.86 10.35
C GLY A 87 -2.82 -7.34 11.26
N GLN A 88 -2.99 -6.74 12.44
CA GLN A 88 -4.12 -7.04 13.34
C GLN A 88 -5.46 -6.69 12.69
N ALA A 89 -5.55 -5.50 12.08
CA ALA A 89 -6.73 -5.05 11.35
C ALA A 89 -7.09 -6.00 10.21
N TYR A 90 -6.10 -6.46 9.43
CA TYR A 90 -6.27 -7.44 8.37
C TYR A 90 -6.93 -8.71 8.89
N GLN A 91 -6.35 -9.34 9.92
CA GLN A 91 -6.87 -10.60 10.49
C GLN A 91 -8.29 -10.43 11.03
N TYR A 92 -8.52 -9.33 11.73
CA TYR A 92 -9.82 -8.99 12.27
C TYR A 92 -10.86 -8.80 11.15
N LEU A 93 -10.58 -8.02 10.10
CA LEU A 93 -11.52 -7.79 9.00
C LEU A 93 -11.75 -9.05 8.15
N ARG A 94 -10.71 -9.87 7.93
CA ARG A 94 -10.86 -11.22 7.33
C ARG A 94 -11.87 -12.06 8.11
N SER A 95 -11.79 -12.06 9.45
CA SER A 95 -12.75 -12.78 10.30
C SER A 95 -14.19 -12.25 10.20
N LYS A 96 -14.37 -11.01 9.74
CA LYS A 96 -15.67 -10.36 9.49
C LYS A 96 -16.15 -10.49 8.04
N GLY A 97 -15.48 -11.32 7.24
CA GLY A 97 -15.89 -11.65 5.86
C GLY A 97 -15.39 -10.70 4.78
N PHE A 98 -14.49 -9.76 5.08
CA PHE A 98 -13.85 -8.95 4.04
C PHE A 98 -12.77 -9.77 3.34
N ASN A 99 -12.89 -9.94 2.02
CA ASN A 99 -11.97 -10.80 1.27
C ASN A 99 -10.96 -10.02 0.42
N ASN A 100 -11.24 -8.76 0.10
CA ASN A 100 -10.39 -7.93 -0.76
C ASN A 100 -9.53 -6.98 0.11
N LEU A 101 -8.66 -7.56 0.93
CA LEU A 101 -7.80 -6.83 1.86
C LEU A 101 -6.33 -6.98 1.50
N HIS A 102 -5.55 -5.92 1.71
CA HIS A 102 -4.10 -5.95 1.62
C HIS A 102 -3.45 -5.21 2.79
N ASN A 103 -2.41 -5.79 3.39
CA ASN A 103 -1.62 -5.14 4.43
C ASN A 103 -0.35 -4.56 3.81
N ALA A 104 -0.36 -3.25 3.54
CA ALA A 104 0.75 -2.57 2.88
C ALA A 104 1.86 -2.12 3.85
N GLY A 105 1.73 -2.42 5.15
CA GLY A 105 2.81 -2.24 6.12
C GLY A 105 2.81 -0.90 6.85
N GLY A 106 3.98 -0.25 6.90
CA GLY A 106 4.21 0.97 7.66
C GLY A 106 4.07 2.25 6.84
N LEU A 107 3.82 3.38 7.50
CA LEU A 107 3.73 4.70 6.85
C LEU A 107 5.01 5.04 6.11
N VAL A 108 6.18 4.86 6.73
CA VAL A 108 7.48 5.18 6.12
C VAL A 108 7.73 4.35 4.87
N GLU A 109 7.38 3.07 4.93
CA GLU A 109 7.52 2.11 3.83
C GLU A 109 6.62 2.50 2.65
N MET A 110 5.36 2.88 2.92
CA MET A 110 4.44 3.39 1.91
C MET A 110 4.93 4.72 1.31
N GLN A 111 5.48 5.63 2.12
CA GLN A 111 6.03 6.90 1.63
C GLN A 111 7.24 6.68 0.71
N GLN A 112 8.12 5.75 1.07
CA GLN A 112 9.29 5.38 0.26
C GLN A 112 8.88 4.74 -1.07
N ALA A 113 7.85 3.88 -1.07
CA ALA A 113 7.36 3.24 -2.29
C ALA A 113 6.74 4.24 -3.29
N ARG A 114 6.12 5.33 -2.82
CA ARG A 114 5.51 6.35 -3.70
C ARG A 114 6.50 7.36 -4.27
N ASN A 115 7.66 7.51 -3.64
CA ASN A 115 8.67 8.47 -4.04
C ASN A 115 10.04 7.76 -4.17
N PRO A 116 10.15 6.78 -5.09
CA PRO A 116 11.33 5.95 -5.24
C PRO A 116 12.56 6.72 -5.74
#